data_AF-A0A7J4N8L6-F1
#
_entry.id   AF-A0A7J4N8L6-F1
#
_cell.length_a   1.000
_cell.length_b   1.000
_cell.length_c   1.000
_cell.angle_alpha   90.00
_cell.angle_beta   90.00
_cell.angle_gamma   90.00
#
_symmetry.space_group_name_H-M   'P 1'
#
loop_
_entity.id
_entity.type
_entity.pdbx_description
1 polymer ?
#
loop_
_entity_poly.entity_id
_entity_poly.type
_entity_poly.pdbx_seq_one_letter_code
_entity_poly.pdbx_strand_id
1 'polypeptide(L)'
;MAFCSRCGSPAKEGARFCDRCGAPLSVGFQSYSQGNQTTMSYTYRKDEKEAILAVILSVIVPGVGQIYCGKIGRGIGILLLLGLLSVVSIVPLFLIMNPVDLSFAGFFAFNVAVSILAFIIYIWQIYDAYRCADDYNKMTPPVRY
;
A
#
# COMPACT_ATOMS: atom_id res chain seq x y z
N MET A 1 35.47 28.19 -44.66
CA MET A 1 36.38 27.70 -43.60
C MET A 1 35.87 28.16 -42.23
N ALA A 2 35.41 27.22 -41.39
CA ALA A 2 35.04 27.51 -40.00
C ALA A 2 36.26 27.31 -39.09
N PHE A 3 36.31 27.97 -37.94
CA PHE A 3 37.36 27.80 -36.93
C PHE A 3 36.74 27.27 -35.63
N CYS A 4 37.48 26.46 -34.88
CA CYS A 4 37.02 25.96 -33.58
C CYS A 4 36.90 27.09 -32.56
N SER A 5 35.72 27.27 -31.96
CA SER A 5 35.47 28.27 -30.92
C SER A 5 36.25 28.02 -29.62
N ARG A 6 36.77 26.81 -29.40
CA ARG A 6 37.51 26.44 -28.18
C ARG A 6 39.02 26.58 -28.29
N CYS A 7 39.61 26.30 -29.46
CA CYS A 7 41.08 26.29 -29.63
C CYS A 7 41.60 27.06 -30.85
N GLY A 8 40.71 27.64 -31.66
CA GLY A 8 41.07 28.47 -32.82
C GLY A 8 41.64 27.73 -34.03
N SER A 9 41.75 26.39 -34.00
CA SER A 9 42.24 25.65 -35.16
C SER A 9 41.20 25.64 -36.30
N PRO A 10 41.64 25.64 -37.58
CA PRO A 10 40.72 25.53 -38.71
C PRO A 10 39.97 24.20 -38.65
N ALA A 11 38.66 24.26 -38.85
CA ALA A 11 37.78 23.11 -38.91
C ALA A 11 37.73 22.56 -40.35
N LYS A 12 37.92 21.25 -40.49
CA LYS A 12 37.74 20.54 -41.76
C LYS A 12 36.25 20.52 -42.12
N GLU A 13 35.94 20.68 -43.41
CA GLU A 13 34.56 20.72 -43.91
C GLU A 13 33.85 19.39 -43.58
N GLY A 14 32.74 19.47 -42.84
CA GLY A 14 31.96 18.29 -42.41
C GLY A 14 32.44 17.58 -41.14
N ALA A 15 33.49 18.05 -40.45
CA ALA A 15 33.94 17.45 -39.20
C ALA A 15 32.97 17.75 -38.03
N ARG A 16 32.54 16.71 -37.31
CA ARG A 16 31.64 16.83 -36.13
C ARG A 16 32.38 17.24 -34.85
N PHE A 17 33.69 16.98 -34.78
CA PHE A 17 34.54 17.29 -33.64
C PHE A 17 35.85 17.90 -34.12
N CYS A 18 36.46 18.75 -33.29
CA CYS A 18 37.74 19.36 -33.57
C CYS A 18 38.86 18.33 -33.39
N ASP A 19 39.64 18.11 -34.44
CA ASP A 19 40.75 17.14 -34.44
C ASP A 19 41.86 17.48 -33.43
N ARG A 20 41.95 18.74 -32.99
CA ARG A 20 43.02 19.20 -32.07
C ARG A 20 42.62 19.21 -30.60
N CYS A 21 41.36 19.52 -30.29
CA CYS A 21 40.90 19.67 -28.88
C CYS A 21 39.67 18.83 -28.53
N GLY A 22 39.11 18.09 -29.48
CA GLY A 22 37.92 17.24 -29.29
C GLY A 22 36.61 18.01 -29.10
N ALA A 23 36.60 19.34 -29.15
CA ALA A 23 35.37 20.12 -29.00
C ALA A 23 34.39 19.86 -30.16
N PRO A 24 33.08 19.72 -29.91
CA PRO A 24 32.10 19.54 -30.97
C PRO A 24 32.08 20.79 -31.86
N LEU A 25 32.28 20.58 -33.16
CA LEU A 25 32.13 21.62 -34.18
C LEU A 25 30.69 21.51 -34.64
N SER A 26 29.89 22.57 -34.41
CA SER A 26 28.45 22.56 -34.65
C SER A 26 28.13 22.52 -36.14
N VAL A 27 28.30 21.34 -36.76
CA VAL A 27 27.79 21.02 -38.09
C VAL A 27 26.45 20.30 -37.88
N GLY A 28 25.37 21.07 -37.95
CA GLY A 28 24.05 20.54 -38.29
C GLY A 28 23.39 19.58 -37.31
N PHE A 29 23.46 19.84 -36.01
CA PHE A 29 22.29 19.57 -35.17
C PHE A 29 21.83 20.91 -34.64
N GLN A 30 20.73 21.38 -35.24
CA GLN A 30 19.96 22.47 -34.69
C GLN A 30 19.77 22.19 -33.20
N SER A 31 20.24 23.16 -32.42
CA SER A 31 19.74 23.45 -31.10
C SER A 31 18.23 23.23 -31.13
N TYR A 32 17.74 22.16 -30.51
CA TYR A 32 16.38 22.22 -30.03
C TYR A 32 16.42 23.31 -28.97
N SER A 33 15.94 24.47 -29.41
CA SER A 33 15.44 25.54 -28.57
C SER A 33 14.89 24.95 -27.28
N GLN A 34 15.30 25.54 -26.17
CA GLN A 34 14.71 25.43 -24.86
C GLN A 34 13.23 25.85 -24.93
N GLY A 35 12.42 25.04 -25.60
CA GLY A 35 10.98 25.08 -25.55
C GLY A 35 10.59 24.51 -24.20
N ASN A 36 10.04 25.39 -23.38
CA ASN A 36 9.16 25.11 -22.25
C ASN A 36 9.16 23.64 -21.81
N GLN A 37 9.91 23.33 -20.75
CA GLN A 37 9.81 22.06 -20.04
C GLN A 37 8.41 21.99 -19.42
N THR A 38 7.39 21.67 -20.21
CA THR A 38 6.23 20.96 -19.69
C THR A 38 6.72 19.58 -19.36
N THR A 39 7.39 19.46 -18.21
CA THR A 39 7.40 18.24 -17.43
C THR A 39 5.93 17.85 -17.32
N MET A 40 5.52 16.88 -18.12
CA MET A 40 4.27 16.18 -17.91
C MET A 40 4.38 15.58 -16.52
N SER A 41 3.88 16.30 -15.51
CA SER A 41 3.63 15.71 -14.21
C SER A 41 2.51 14.73 -14.46
N TYR A 42 2.85 13.47 -14.65
CA TYR A 42 1.93 12.39 -14.36
C TYR A 42 1.60 12.54 -12.88
N THR A 43 0.55 13.30 -12.58
CA THR A 43 -0.10 13.26 -11.28
C THR A 43 -0.64 11.85 -11.17
N TYR A 44 0.17 10.96 -10.60
CA TYR A 44 -0.25 9.63 -10.20
C TYR A 44 -1.40 9.82 -9.22
N ARG A 45 -2.63 9.73 -9.74
CA ARG A 45 -3.86 9.79 -8.98
C ARG A 45 -3.89 8.52 -8.16
N LYS A 46 -3.39 8.62 -6.93
CA LYS A 46 -3.53 7.55 -5.95
C LYS A 46 -4.98 7.59 -5.52
N ASP A 47 -5.76 6.58 -5.94
CA ASP A 47 -7.19 6.52 -5.68
C ASP A 47 -7.45 6.60 -4.17
N GLU A 48 -8.30 7.55 -3.77
CA GLU A 48 -8.76 7.69 -2.39
C GLU A 48 -9.48 6.38 -2.00
N LYS A 49 -9.09 5.79 -0.87
CA LYS A 49 -9.70 4.54 -0.43
C LYS A 49 -10.99 4.86 0.31
N GLU A 50 -12.09 4.29 -0.16
CA GLU A 50 -13.37 4.40 0.52
C GLU A 50 -13.33 3.68 1.89
N ALA A 51 -13.37 4.44 2.98
CA ALA A 51 -13.30 3.89 4.33
C ALA A 51 -14.48 2.96 4.64
N ILE A 52 -15.65 3.23 4.04
CA ILE A 52 -16.86 2.40 4.19
C ILE A 52 -16.64 1.01 3.57
N LEU A 53 -15.93 0.92 2.44
CA LEU A 53 -15.58 -0.36 1.83
C LEU A 53 -14.66 -1.20 2.75
N ALA A 54 -13.68 -0.56 3.39
CA ALA A 54 -12.81 -1.24 4.37
C ALA A 54 -13.59 -1.75 5.59
N VAL A 55 -14.60 -1.01 6.04
CA VAL A 55 -15.51 -1.43 7.13
C VAL A 55 -16.35 -2.62 6.71
N ILE A 56 -17.03 -2.54 5.56
CA ILE A 56 -17.87 -3.64 5.05
C ILE A 56 -17.04 -4.92 4.86
N LEU A 57 -15.83 -4.79 4.32
CA LEU A 57 -14.91 -5.92 4.15
C LEU A 57 -14.52 -6.57 5.49
N SER A 58 -14.24 -5.77 6.54
CA SER A 58 -13.93 -6.29 7.89
C SER A 58 -15.13 -6.88 8.63
N VAL A 59 -16.36 -6.44 8.28
CA VAL A 59 -17.59 -7.01 8.84
C VAL A 59 -17.84 -8.40 8.28
N ILE A 60 -17.68 -8.59 6.96
CA ILE A 60 -17.92 -9.88 6.29
C ILE A 60 -16.81 -10.88 6.64
N VAL A 61 -15.55 -10.46 6.55
CA VAL A 61 -14.40 -11.31 6.86
C VAL A 61 -13.44 -10.55 7.79
N PRO A 62 -13.30 -10.96 9.06
CA PRO A 62 -12.41 -10.28 9.99
C PRO A 62 -10.99 -10.18 9.41
N GLY A 63 -10.29 -9.08 9.65
CA GLY A 63 -8.94 -8.82 9.13
C GLY A 63 -8.82 -8.40 7.65
N VAL A 64 -9.84 -8.59 6.80
CA VAL A 64 -9.75 -8.27 5.35
C VAL A 64 -9.72 -6.76 5.08
N GLY A 65 -10.44 -5.94 5.84
CA GLY A 65 -10.35 -4.48 5.68
C GLY A 65 -8.96 -3.91 5.97
N GLN A 66 -8.15 -4.59 6.80
CA GLN A 66 -6.76 -4.18 7.04
C GLN A 66 -5.83 -4.55 5.89
N ILE A 67 -6.09 -5.69 5.24
CA ILE A 67 -5.40 -6.10 4.00
C ILE A 67 -5.71 -5.09 2.88
N TYR A 68 -6.95 -4.61 2.79
CA TYR A 68 -7.35 -3.60 1.81
C TYR A 68 -6.54 -2.30 1.94
N CYS A 69 -6.21 -1.86 3.15
CA CYS A 69 -5.38 -0.68 3.38
C CYS A 69 -3.87 -0.91 3.20
N GLY A 70 -3.44 -2.12 2.81
CA GLY A 70 -2.04 -2.48 2.61
C GLY A 70 -1.31 -2.98 3.85
N LYS A 71 -1.99 -3.10 5.01
CA LYS A 71 -1.41 -3.61 6.27
C LYS A 71 -1.65 -5.12 6.42
N ILE A 72 -1.07 -5.92 5.50
CA ILE A 72 -1.23 -7.39 5.44
C ILE A 72 -0.98 -8.06 6.81
N GLY A 73 0.11 -7.69 7.49
CA GLY A 73 0.52 -8.37 8.73
C GLY A 73 -0.51 -8.24 9.87
N ARG A 74 -1.14 -7.07 9.99
CA ARG A 74 -2.18 -6.86 11.01
C ARG A 74 -3.48 -7.59 10.65
N GLY A 75 -3.85 -7.59 9.37
CA GLY A 75 -5.02 -8.34 8.88
C GLY A 75 -4.90 -9.85 9.14
N ILE A 76 -3.75 -10.44 8.82
CA ILE A 76 -3.46 -11.86 9.11
C ILE A 76 -3.48 -12.12 10.63
N GLY A 77 -2.88 -11.23 11.42
CA GLY A 77 -2.91 -11.35 12.88
C GLY A 77 -4.34 -11.41 13.44
N ILE A 78 -5.23 -10.56 12.94
CA ILE A 78 -6.64 -10.53 13.37
C ILE A 78 -7.39 -11.77 12.91
N LEU A 79 -7.18 -12.22 11.67
CA LEU A 79 -7.74 -13.47 11.14
C LEU A 79 -7.36 -14.68 12.00
N LEU A 80 -6.07 -14.81 12.32
CA LEU A 80 -5.57 -15.90 13.14
C LEU A 80 -6.05 -15.78 14.58
N LEU A 81 -6.10 -14.59 15.15
CA LEU A 81 -6.53 -14.38 16.52
C LEU A 81 -8.02 -14.69 16.71
N LEU A 82 -8.91 -14.10 15.91
CA LEU A 82 -10.36 -14.39 15.97
C LEU A 82 -10.67 -15.83 15.55
N GLY A 83 -9.94 -16.38 14.57
CA GLY A 83 -10.06 -17.77 14.15
C GLY A 83 -9.62 -18.77 15.23
N LEU A 84 -8.52 -18.50 15.93
CA LEU A 84 -8.07 -19.32 17.05
C LEU A 84 -9.07 -19.25 18.21
N LEU A 85 -9.58 -18.06 18.52
CA LEU A 85 -10.57 -17.84 19.58
C LEU A 85 -11.86 -18.62 19.31
N SER A 86 -12.32 -18.67 18.05
CA SER A 86 -13.49 -19.46 17.66
C SER A 86 -13.23 -20.97 17.67
N VAL A 87 -12.06 -21.42 17.22
CA VAL A 87 -11.66 -22.85 17.26
C VAL A 87 -11.56 -23.35 18.71
N VAL A 88 -10.98 -22.57 19.62
CA VAL A 88 -10.91 -22.91 21.05
C VAL A 88 -12.29 -23.04 21.68
N SER A 89 -13.28 -22.27 21.23
CA SER A 89 -14.67 -22.38 21.66
C SER A 89 -15.43 -23.56 21.04
N ILE A 90 -15.24 -23.83 19.74
CA ILE A 90 -16.06 -24.78 18.96
C ILE A 90 -15.51 -26.21 19.01
N VAL A 91 -14.20 -26.41 18.95
CA VAL A 91 -13.58 -27.75 18.90
C VAL A 91 -13.93 -28.60 20.12
N PRO A 92 -13.92 -28.08 21.36
CA PRO A 92 -14.28 -28.88 22.52
C PRO A 92 -15.79 -29.22 22.56
N LEU A 93 -16.66 -28.35 22.01
CA LEU A 93 -18.09 -28.65 21.85
C LEU A 93 -18.31 -29.85 20.92
N PHE A 94 -17.47 -30.00 19.88
CA PHE A 94 -17.62 -31.05 18.87
C PHE A 94 -16.90 -32.36 19.24
N LEU A 95 -15.70 -32.28 19.82
CA LEU A 95 -14.89 -33.45 20.18
C LEU A 95 -15.18 -34.02 21.57
N ILE A 96 -15.73 -33.23 22.49
CA ILE A 96 -15.97 -33.61 23.89
C ILE A 96 -17.47 -33.75 24.16
N MET A 97 -18.27 -34.18 23.17
CA MET A 97 -19.65 -34.69 23.36
C MET A 97 -19.66 -36.02 24.14
N ASN A 98 -18.92 -36.08 25.24
CA ASN A 98 -19.01 -37.15 26.23
C ASN A 98 -19.68 -36.53 27.46
N PRO A 99 -20.95 -36.84 27.76
CA PRO A 99 -21.76 -36.13 28.76
C PRO A 99 -21.32 -36.34 30.22
N VAL A 100 -20.13 -36.91 30.46
CA VAL A 100 -19.75 -37.49 31.76
C VAL A 100 -18.43 -36.92 32.32
N ASP A 101 -17.56 -36.32 31.50
CA ASP A 101 -16.28 -35.81 31.97
C ASP A 101 -16.13 -34.32 31.63
N LEU A 102 -15.72 -33.55 32.65
CA LEU A 102 -15.60 -32.09 32.68
C LEU A 102 -16.93 -31.37 33.01
N SER A 103 -16.89 -30.55 34.07
CA SER A 103 -18.04 -29.79 34.58
C SER A 103 -18.63 -28.87 33.49
N PHE A 104 -19.73 -29.30 32.87
CA PHE A 104 -20.47 -28.58 31.82
C PHE A 104 -20.64 -27.08 32.13
N ALA A 105 -20.93 -26.76 33.39
CA ALA A 105 -21.06 -25.39 33.86
C ALA A 105 -19.77 -24.55 33.71
N GLY A 106 -18.59 -25.14 33.95
CA GLY A 106 -17.30 -24.48 33.79
C GLY A 106 -16.96 -24.22 32.33
N PHE A 107 -17.21 -25.19 31.46
CA PHE A 107 -17.00 -25.04 30.01
C PHE A 107 -17.97 -24.01 29.39
N PHE A 108 -19.22 -24.01 29.84
CA PHE A 108 -20.22 -23.02 29.43
C PHE A 108 -19.83 -21.61 29.88
N ALA A 109 -19.45 -21.43 31.15
CA ALA A 109 -19.00 -20.14 31.67
C ALA A 109 -17.74 -19.63 30.93
N PHE A 110 -16.78 -20.51 30.66
CA PHE A 110 -15.60 -20.19 29.87
C PHE A 110 -15.97 -19.75 28.45
N ASN A 111 -16.84 -20.49 27.76
CA ASN A 111 -17.29 -20.13 26.40
C ASN A 111 -18.01 -18.79 26.35
N VAL A 112 -18.87 -18.50 27.33
CA VAL A 112 -19.56 -17.21 27.42
C VAL A 112 -18.54 -16.08 27.61
N ALA A 113 -17.57 -16.23 28.51
CA ALA A 113 -16.53 -15.24 28.73
C ALA A 113 -15.66 -15.01 27.48
N VAL A 114 -15.24 -16.10 26.81
CA VAL A 114 -14.46 -16.05 25.56
C VAL A 114 -15.26 -15.39 24.43
N SER A 115 -16.57 -15.67 24.33
CA SER A 115 -17.45 -15.07 23.32
C SER A 115 -17.65 -13.56 23.53
N ILE A 116 -17.78 -13.11 24.78
CA ILE A 116 -17.86 -11.68 25.12
C ILE A 116 -16.56 -10.98 24.71
N LEU A 117 -15.41 -11.57 25.04
CA LEU A 117 -14.11 -11.05 24.64
C LEU A 117 -13.97 -10.99 23.10
N ALA A 118 -14.36 -12.06 22.40
CA ALA A 118 -14.36 -12.13 20.94
C ALA A 118 -15.19 -11.00 20.32
N PHE A 119 -16.37 -10.73 20.88
CA PHE A 119 -17.26 -9.68 20.41
C PHE A 119 -16.67 -8.28 20.60
N ILE A 120 -16.03 -8.02 21.73
CA ILE A 120 -15.31 -6.75 21.98
C ILE A 120 -14.19 -6.57 20.96
N ILE A 121 -13.38 -7.61 20.74
CA ILE A 121 -12.30 -7.61 19.74
C ILE A 121 -12.85 -7.43 18.32
N TYR A 122 -14.00 -8.03 18.02
CA TYR A 122 -14.67 -7.89 16.73
C TYR A 122 -15.16 -6.47 16.47
N ILE A 123 -15.71 -5.78 17.47
CA ILE A 123 -16.06 -4.36 17.33
C ILE A 123 -14.79 -3.52 17.16
N TRP A 124 -13.75 -3.81 17.94
CA TRP A 124 -12.50 -3.08 17.89
C TRP A 124 -11.79 -3.21 16.52
N GLN A 125 -11.77 -4.41 15.91
CA GLN A 125 -11.15 -4.58 14.58
C GLN A 125 -11.89 -3.82 13.47
N ILE A 126 -13.21 -3.62 13.59
CA ILE A 126 -13.99 -2.82 12.64
C ILE A 126 -13.57 -1.35 12.74
N TYR A 127 -13.44 -0.83 13.96
CA TYR A 127 -12.95 0.51 14.20
C TYR A 127 -11.49 0.69 13.70
N ASP A 128 -10.62 -0.29 13.94
CA ASP A 128 -9.23 -0.24 13.47
C ASP A 128 -9.14 -0.28 11.93
N ALA A 129 -10.03 -1.02 11.25
CA ALA A 129 -10.12 -1.01 9.79
C ALA A 129 -10.56 0.36 9.24
N TYR A 130 -11.53 1.02 9.88
CA TYR A 130 -11.93 2.39 9.53
C TYR A 130 -10.75 3.36 9.70
N ARG A 131 -10.11 3.35 10.86
CA ARG A 131 -8.95 4.20 11.15
C ARG A 131 -7.82 3.97 10.16
N CYS A 132 -7.60 2.72 9.77
CA CYS A 132 -6.58 2.36 8.80
C CYS A 132 -6.85 2.95 7.40
N ALA A 133 -8.11 3.03 6.98
CA ALA A 133 -8.48 3.65 5.71
C ALA A 133 -8.36 5.19 5.78
N ASP A 134 -8.79 5.79 6.88
CA ASP A 134 -8.67 7.23 7.12
C ASP A 134 -7.20 7.68 7.15
N ASP A 135 -6.33 6.94 7.85
CA ASP A 135 -4.88 7.18 7.85
C ASP A 135 -4.28 7.11 6.43
N TYR A 136 -4.74 6.17 5.59
CA TYR A 136 -4.28 6.05 4.20
C TYR A 136 -4.68 7.26 3.35
N ASN A 137 -5.88 7.78 3.55
CA ASN A 137 -6.39 8.93 2.83
C ASN A 137 -5.65 10.22 3.24
N LYS A 138 -5.37 10.41 4.54
CA LYS A 138 -4.58 11.55 5.05
C LYS A 138 -3.17 11.64 4.47
N MET A 139 -2.57 10.49 4.15
CA MET A 139 -1.23 10.42 3.54
C MET A 139 -1.25 10.75 2.05
N THR A 140 -2.42 10.95 1.45
CA THR A 140 -2.59 11.20 0.02
C THR A 140 -3.05 12.66 -0.14
N PRO A 141 -2.29 13.52 -0.87
CA PRO A 141 -2.65 14.92 -1.00
C PRO A 141 -4.00 15.07 -1.73
N PRO A 142 -4.88 15.97 -1.27
CA PRO A 142 -6.21 16.12 -1.86
C PRO A 142 -6.11 16.57 -3.32
N VAL A 143 -6.95 15.99 -4.17
CA VAL A 143 -7.08 16.40 -5.57
C VAL A 143 -7.74 17.79 -5.58
N ARG A 144 -6.95 18.84 -5.75
CA ARG A 144 -7.48 20.18 -6.04
C ARG A 144 -8.02 20.16 -7.47
N TYR A 145 -9.34 20.16 -7.60
CA TYR A 145 -10.06 20.37 -8.85
C TYR A 145 -10.02 21.83 -9.27
#